data_AF-A0A2H5VAU3-F1
#
_entry.id   AF-A0A2H5VAU3-F1
#
_cell.length_a   1.000
_cell.length_b   1.000
_cell.length_c   1.000
_cell.angle_alpha   90.00
_cell.angle_beta   90.00
_cell.angle_gamma   90.00
#
_symmetry.space_group_name_H-M   'P 1'
#
loop_
_entity.id
_entity.type
_entity.pdbx_description
1 polymer ?
#
loop_
_entity_poly.entity_id
_entity_poly.type
_entity_poly.pdbx_seq_one_letter_code
_entity_poly.pdbx_strand_id
1 'polypeptide(L)' 'MDELVEAARLAGYEPKDVNDNARYPRRSYTRSGYIMVEKKEGITKSTTLKRIAEALLQIRSRRGR' A
#
# COMPACT_ATOMS: atom_id res chain seq x y z
N MET A 1 8.20 -1.78 -4.34
CA MET A 1 6.76 -1.51 -4.59
C MET A 1 5.92 -2.77 -4.48
N ASP A 2 6.45 -3.89 -4.93
CA ASP A 2 5.78 -5.21 -4.91
C ASP A 2 5.23 -5.60 -3.53
N GLU A 3 5.98 -5.31 -2.46
CA GLU A 3 5.55 -5.55 -1.07
C GLU A 3 4.24 -4.81 -0.72
N LEU A 4 4.09 -3.57 -1.19
CA LEU A 4 2.90 -2.75 -0.94
C LEU A 4 1.70 -3.25 -1.74
N VAL A 5 1.93 -3.71 -2.98
CA VAL A 5 0.91 -4.32 -3.85
C VAL A 5 0.42 -5.64 -3.24
N GLU A 6 1.34 -6.49 -2.78
CA GLU A 6 1.02 -7.74 -2.11
C GLU A 6 0.20 -7.50 -0.82
N ALA A 7 0.63 -6.54 0.00
CA ALA A 7 -0.08 -6.19 1.22
C ALA A 7 -1.51 -5.68 0.94
N ALA A 8 -1.68 -4.86 -0.10
CA ALA A 8 -2.99 -4.37 -0.50
C ALA A 8 -3.93 -5.53 -0.90
N ARG A 9 -3.43 -6.49 -1.68
CA ARG A 9 -4.18 -7.69 -2.07
C ARG A 9 -4.53 -8.57 -0.86
N LEU A 10 -3.59 -8.79 0.06
CA LEU A 10 -3.85 -9.52 1.31
C LEU A 10 -4.90 -8.82 2.19
N ALA A 11 -4.91 -7.49 2.22
CA ALA A 11 -5.93 -6.70 2.89
C ALA A 11 -7.28 -6.68 2.13
N GLY A 12 -7.38 -7.39 1.00
CA GLY A 12 -8.58 -7.54 0.18
C GLY A 12 -8.89 -6.32 -0.67
N TYR A 13 -7.88 -5.53 -1.06
CA TYR A 13 -8.01 -4.43 -2.00
C TYR A 13 -7.31 -4.80 -3.30
N GLU A 14 -7.94 -4.51 -4.45
CA GLU A 14 -7.29 -4.67 -5.75
C GLU A 14 -6.64 -3.33 -6.17
N PRO A 15 -5.31 -3.27 -6.34
CA PRO A 15 -4.64 -2.09 -6.84
C PRO A 15 -5.00 -1.85 -8.32
N LYS A 16 -5.65 -0.72 -8.61
CA LYS A 16 -6.07 -0.36 -9.98
C LYS A 16 -4.98 0.33 -10.79
N ASP A 17 -4.12 1.08 -10.10
CA ASP A 17 -2.98 1.75 -10.71
C ASP A 17 -1.79 1.66 -9.76
N VAL A 18 -0.62 1.41 -10.33
CA VAL A 18 0.64 1.25 -9.62
C VAL A 18 1.68 2.04 -10.40
N ASN A 19 2.18 3.11 -9.79
CA ASN A 19 3.25 3.91 -10.37
C ASN A 19 4.44 3.93 -9.42
N ASP A 20 5.53 3.29 -9.84
CA ASP A 20 6.78 3.14 -9.08
C ASP A 20 7.80 4.26 -9.34
N ASN A 21 7.46 5.22 -10.20
CA ASN A 21 8.31 6.35 -10.59
C ASN A 21 7.76 7.70 -10.12
N ALA A 22 6.58 7.73 -9.50
CA ALA A 22 5.96 8.94 -9.00
C ALA A 22 6.60 9.47 -7.70
N ARG A 23 6.79 10.79 -7.60
CA ARG A 23 7.41 11.41 -6.41
C ARG A 23 6.40 12.16 -5.55
N TYR A 24 6.36 11.87 -4.25
CA TYR A 24 5.48 12.59 -3.33
C TYR A 24 6.01 14.03 -3.09
N PRO A 25 5.20 15.10 -3.28
CA PRO A 25 5.70 16.48 -3.28
C PRO A 25 6.51 16.89 -2.03
N ARG A 26 6.09 16.45 -0.83
CA ARG A 26 6.81 16.76 0.42
C ARG A 26 8.19 16.09 0.53
N ARG A 27 8.47 15.10 -0.34
CA ARG A 27 9.70 14.28 -0.39
C ARG A 27 10.16 14.09 -1.84
N SER A 28 10.08 15.14 -2.65
CA SER A 28 10.34 15.09 -4.11
C SER A 28 11.75 14.63 -4.49
N TYR A 29 12.73 14.73 -3.59
CA TYR A 29 14.09 14.25 -3.79
C TYR A 29 14.24 12.73 -3.60
N THR A 30 13.28 12.06 -2.95
CA THR A 30 13.32 10.61 -2.71
C THR A 30 12.60 9.87 -3.84
N ARG A 31 13.19 8.80 -4.37
CA ARG A 31 12.49 7.88 -5.29
C ARG A 31 11.36 7.19 -4.53
N SER A 32 10.14 7.33 -5.02
CA SER A 32 8.93 6.78 -4.41
C SER A 32 7.95 6.34 -5.49
N GLY A 33 6.73 6.03 -5.10
CA GLY A 33 5.61 5.87 -6.00
C GLY A 33 4.28 5.85 -5.24
N TYR A 34 3.20 5.43 -5.90
CA TYR A 34 1.90 5.23 -5.27
C TYR A 34 1.19 3.98 -5.81
N ILE A 35 0.17 3.54 -5.05
CA ILE A 35 -0.86 2.63 -5.52
C ILE A 35 -2.23 3.28 -5.36
N MET A 36 -3.16 2.99 -6.26
CA MET A 36 -4.56 3.40 -6.15
C MET A 36 -5.43 2.18 -5.83
N VAL A 37 -6.26 2.31 -4.80
CA VAL A 37 -7.22 1.29 -4.36
C VAL A 37 -8.59 1.91 -4.21
N GLU A 38 -9.63 1.14 -4.53
CA GLU A 38 -10.99 1.59 -4.28
C GLU A 38 -11.33 1.58 -2.80
N LYS A 39 -12.06 2.62 -2.38
CA LYS A 39 -12.65 2.63 -1.05
C LYS A 39 -13.84 1.70 -1.04
N LYS A 40 -13.82 0.74 -0.14
CA LYS A 40 -14.98 -0.06 0.21
C LYS A 40 -16.01 0.82 0.91
N GLU A 41 -17.28 0.57 0.64
CA GLU A 41 -18.39 1.29 1.27
C GLU A 41 -18.34 1.17 2.79
N GLY A 42 -18.65 2.27 3.50
CA GLY A 42 -18.58 2.34 4.97
C GLY A 42 -17.17 2.31 5.57
N ILE A 43 -16.11 2.21 4.76
CA ILE A 43 -14.72 2.15 5.25
C ILE A 43 -13.98 3.47 5.02
N THR A 44 -13.47 4.06 6.09
CA THR A 44 -12.69 5.30 6.03
C THR A 44 -11.29 5.08 5.47
N LYS A 45 -10.65 6.14 4.97
CA LYS A 45 -9.26 6.11 4.51
C LYS A 45 -8.31 5.61 5.61
N SER A 46 -8.52 6.06 6.85
CA SER A 46 -7.70 5.67 8.00
C SER A 46 -7.79 4.17 8.29
N THR A 47 -8.99 3.60 8.21
CA THR A 47 -9.19 2.15 8.39
C THR A 47 -8.53 1.35 7.27
N THR A 48 -8.64 1.80 6.02
CA THR A 48 -7.93 1.19 4.88
C THR A 48 -6.42 1.19 5.09
N LEU A 49 -5.85 2.33 5.51
CA LEU A 49 -4.41 2.45 5.77
C LEU A 49 -3.95 1.50 6.88
N LYS A 50 -4.72 1.38 7.97
CA LYS A 50 -4.41 0.45 9.08
C LYS A 50 -4.38 -1.01 8.62
N ARG A 51 -5.38 -1.45 7.86
CA ARG A 51 -5.46 -2.82 7.33
C ARG A 51 -4.28 -3.17 6.42
N ILE A 52 -3.91 -2.25 5.51
CA ILE A 52 -2.74 -2.46 4.63
C ILE A 52 -1.45 -2.46 5.45
N ALA A 53 -1.33 -1.61 6.47
CA ALA A 53 -0.16 -1.59 7.36
C ALA A 53 0.00 -2.91 8.16
N GLU A 54 -1.09 -3.48 8.65
CA GLU A 54 -1.09 -4.79 9.32
C GLU A 54 -0.63 -5.91 8.36
N ALA A 55 -1.14 -5.93 7.13
CA ALA A 55 -0.73 -6.88 6.11
C ALA A 55 0.77 -6.73 5.73
N LEU A 56 1.29 -5.49 5.67
CA LEU A 56 2.72 -5.23 5.46
C LEU A 56 3.57 -5.85 6.57
N LEU A 57 3.17 -5.71 7.84
CA LEU A 57 3.90 -6.30 8.96
C LEU A 57 3.94 -7.83 8.89
N GLN A 58 2.84 -8.46 8.44
CA GLN A 58 2.78 -9.91 8.22
C GLN A 58 3.71 -10.37 7.09
N ILE A 59 3.79 -9.64 5.98
CA ILE A 59 4.72 -9.95 4.89
C ILE A 59 6.17 -9.82 5.37
N ARG A 60 6.49 -8.75 6.11
CA ARG A 60 7.85 -8.51 6.63
C ARG A 60 8.28 -9.58 7.62
N SER A 61 7.41 -9.98 8.54
CA SER A 61 7.74 -11.03 9.51
C SER A 61 7.97 -12.38 8.84
N ARG A 62 7.31 -12.65 7.70
CA ARG A 62 7.52 -13.85 6.89
C ARG A 62 8.82 -13.80 6.07
N ARG A 63 9.21 -12.62 5.59
CA ARG A 63 10.38 -12.41 4.72
C ARG A 63 11.68 -12.17 5.48
N GLY A 64 11.59 -11.71 6.72
CA GLY A 64 12.72 -11.51 7.64
C GLY A 64 13.18 -12.77 8.37
N ARG A 65 12.89 -13.96 7.81
CA ARG A 65 13.36 -15.26 8.29
C ARG A 65 14.05 -16.01 7.14
#